data_AF-A0A2E3YBW2-F1
#
_entry.id   AF-A0A2E3YBW2-F1
#
_cell.length_a   1.000
_cell.length_b   1.000
_cell.length_c   1.000
_cell.angle_alpha   90.00
_cell.angle_beta   90.00
_cell.angle_gamma   90.00
#
_symmetry.space_group_name_H-M   'P 1'
#
loop_
_entity.id
_entity.type
_entity.pdbx_description
1 polymer ?
#
loop_
_entity_poly.entity_id
_entity_poly.type
_entity_poly.pdbx_seq_one_letter_code
_entity_poly.pdbx_strand_id
1 'polypeptide(L)'
;MNSTGRQRPSQNSSNKSCARRWPGSVCPFSTTRVSMTSGGPVLIASSTRRNLDNRMETVVPGLDEEIRRELVAILDVYDRDNVTTWDMQPDGAYVRCRPSGDEAPRASQNVFIDAARQFAAEVPRYVA
;
A
#
# COMPACT_ATOMS: atom_id res chain seq x y z
N MET A 1 36.27 -7.25 -13.36
CA MET A 1 35.32 -6.33 -14.01
C MET A 1 34.54 -7.13 -15.04
N ASN A 2 33.24 -7.30 -14.84
CA ASN A 2 32.23 -7.50 -15.89
C ASN A 2 30.86 -7.41 -15.22
N SER A 3 30.34 -6.18 -15.23
CA SER A 3 29.02 -5.80 -14.76
C SER A 3 27.95 -6.32 -15.71
N THR A 4 27.27 -7.40 -15.34
CA THR A 4 25.99 -7.77 -15.96
C THR A 4 24.94 -6.76 -15.55
N GLY A 5 24.86 -5.67 -16.34
CA GLY A 5 23.82 -4.67 -16.24
C GLY A 5 22.46 -5.31 -16.51
N ARG A 6 21.56 -5.26 -15.53
CA ARG A 6 20.13 -5.48 -15.75
C ARG A 6 19.66 -4.45 -16.77
N GLN A 7 19.43 -4.86 -18.00
CA GLN A 7 18.80 -4.00 -18.98
C GLN A 7 17.36 -3.69 -18.53
N ARG A 8 17.02 -2.40 -18.46
CA ARG A 8 15.65 -1.93 -18.25
C ARG A 8 14.83 -2.32 -19.49
N PRO A 9 13.69 -3.01 -19.36
CA PRO A 9 12.80 -3.21 -20.49
C PRO A 9 12.33 -1.87 -21.03
N SER A 10 12.31 -1.75 -22.36
CA SER A 10 11.91 -0.56 -23.10
C SER A 10 10.51 -0.09 -22.69
N GLN A 11 10.37 1.21 -22.43
CA GLN A 11 9.10 1.84 -22.11
C GLN A 11 8.18 1.81 -23.33
N ASN A 12 7.25 0.85 -23.39
CA ASN A 12 6.13 0.93 -24.31
C ASN A 12 5.03 1.81 -23.68
N SER A 13 4.79 2.93 -24.34
CA SER A 13 3.74 3.91 -24.07
C SER A 13 2.37 3.31 -24.42
N SER A 14 1.66 2.81 -23.43
CA SER A 14 0.22 2.64 -23.53
C SER A 14 -0.36 2.88 -22.14
N ASN A 15 -1.06 4.01 -22.01
CA ASN A 15 -1.77 4.51 -20.83
C ASN A 15 -2.37 3.36 -20.00
N LYS A 16 -1.74 3.04 -18.86
CA LYS A 16 -2.37 2.23 -17.83
C LYS A 16 -2.81 3.19 -16.75
N SER A 17 -4.08 3.58 -16.78
CA SER A 17 -4.73 4.34 -15.70
C SER A 17 -4.57 3.54 -14.41
N CYS A 18 -3.94 4.16 -13.40
CA CYS A 18 -3.75 3.56 -12.08
C CYS A 18 -5.07 3.39 -11.31
N ALA A 19 -6.12 4.08 -11.72
CA ALA A 19 -7.43 4.00 -11.10
C ALA A 19 -8.13 2.66 -11.44
N ARG A 20 -8.28 1.80 -10.41
CA ARG A 20 -8.99 0.50 -10.36
C ARG A 20 -8.11 -0.72 -10.68
N ARG A 21 -7.42 -1.27 -9.68
CA ARG A 21 -6.56 -2.44 -9.91
C ARG A 21 -6.70 -3.65 -8.98
N TRP A 22 -7.60 -3.66 -7.99
CA TRP A 22 -7.82 -4.88 -7.20
C TRP A 22 -9.30 -5.12 -6.89
N PRO A 23 -9.97 -6.09 -7.55
CA PRO A 23 -11.23 -6.61 -7.03
C PRO A 23 -10.92 -7.32 -5.69
N GLY A 24 -11.16 -6.63 -4.57
CA GLY A 24 -10.98 -7.20 -3.23
C GLY A 24 -9.66 -6.88 -2.50
N SER A 25 -9.14 -5.65 -2.63
CA SER A 25 -8.21 -5.02 -1.65
C SER A 25 -6.91 -5.74 -1.31
N VAL A 26 -6.15 -6.26 -2.29
CA VAL A 26 -4.82 -6.85 -2.00
C VAL A 26 -3.78 -6.44 -3.04
N CYS A 27 -2.82 -5.61 -2.65
CA CYS A 27 -1.58 -5.38 -3.39
C CYS A 27 -0.68 -6.63 -3.28
N PRO A 28 -0.22 -7.24 -4.39
CA PRO A 28 0.50 -8.52 -4.40
C PRO A 28 1.93 -8.46 -3.82
N PHE A 29 2.44 -7.26 -3.54
CA PHE A 29 3.75 -7.05 -2.91
C PHE A 29 3.68 -6.78 -1.41
N SER A 30 2.48 -6.46 -0.90
CA SER A 30 2.23 -6.44 0.52
C SER A 30 2.06 -7.88 0.97
N THR A 31 3.01 -8.38 1.78
CA THR A 31 2.84 -9.67 2.46
C THR A 31 1.59 -9.68 3.33
N THR A 32 1.14 -8.49 3.73
CA THR A 32 0.00 -8.22 4.58
C THR A 32 -1.30 -8.32 3.79
N ARG A 33 -2.14 -9.28 4.17
CA ARG A 33 -3.51 -9.42 3.72
C ARG A 33 -4.43 -8.74 4.74
N VAL A 34 -5.39 -7.96 4.23
CA VAL A 34 -6.45 -7.36 5.03
C VAL A 34 -7.76 -8.01 4.63
N SER A 35 -8.45 -8.63 5.58
CA SER A 35 -9.80 -9.15 5.37
C SER A 35 -10.78 -8.23 6.08
N MET A 36 -11.73 -7.67 5.32
CA MET A 36 -12.84 -6.87 5.85
C MET A 36 -14.13 -7.66 5.64
N THR A 37 -14.79 -8.06 6.72
CA THR A 37 -16.12 -8.69 6.66
C THR A 37 -17.16 -7.67 7.11
N SER A 38 -18.33 -7.62 6.46
CA SER A 38 -19.41 -6.72 6.86
C SER A 38 -19.88 -7.07 8.28
N GLY A 39 -19.46 -6.27 9.26
CA GLY A 39 -19.77 -6.47 10.68
C GLY A 39 -18.84 -7.43 11.44
N GLY A 40 -17.72 -7.85 10.85
CA GLY A 40 -16.72 -8.69 11.52
C GLY A 40 -15.35 -8.02 11.61
N PRO A 41 -14.42 -8.59 12.40
CA PRO A 41 -13.15 -7.96 12.72
C PRO A 41 -12.27 -7.80 11.49
N VAL A 42 -11.53 -6.68 11.43
CA VAL A 42 -10.42 -6.54 10.48
C VAL A 42 -9.26 -7.39 10.96
N LEU A 43 -8.83 -8.30 10.09
CA LEU A 43 -7.67 -9.17 10.32
C LEU A 43 -6.54 -8.74 9.40
N ILE A 44 -5.36 -8.54 9.98
CA ILE A 44 -4.13 -8.16 9.30
C ILE A 44 -3.11 -9.27 9.55
N ALA A 45 -2.70 -9.99 8.51
CA ALA A 45 -1.77 -11.09 8.64
C ALA A 45 -0.84 -11.20 7.43
N SER A 46 0.37 -11.72 7.65
CA SER A 46 1.33 -11.94 6.58
C SER A 46 1.17 -13.36 5.99
N SER A 47 0.84 -13.47 4.71
CA SER A 47 0.34 -14.74 4.12
C SER A 47 1.40 -15.65 3.49
N THR A 48 2.67 -15.54 3.89
CA THR A 48 3.73 -16.38 3.31
C THR A 48 3.86 -17.71 4.04
N ARG A 49 4.22 -18.76 3.29
CA ARG A 49 4.45 -20.11 3.83
C ARG A 49 5.41 -20.13 5.02
N ARG A 50 6.46 -19.31 4.99
CA ARG A 50 7.41 -19.20 6.11
C ARG A 50 6.80 -18.60 7.38
N ASN A 51 5.78 -17.76 7.24
CA ASN A 51 5.10 -17.13 8.37
C ASN A 51 3.98 -18.04 8.90
N LEU A 52 3.29 -18.77 8.03
CA LEU A 52 2.15 -19.59 8.44
C LEU A 52 2.52 -21.02 8.86
N ASP A 53 3.57 -21.61 8.28
CA ASP A 53 3.96 -23.01 8.59
C ASP A 53 5.04 -23.07 9.69
N ASN A 54 5.90 -22.05 9.77
CA ASN A 54 7.15 -22.10 10.56
C ASN A 54 7.26 -21.02 11.64
N ARG A 55 6.25 -20.16 11.81
CA ARG A 55 6.24 -19.11 12.84
C ARG A 55 4.92 -19.12 13.60
N MET A 56 5.01 -18.81 14.89
CA MET A 56 3.83 -18.49 15.68
C MET A 56 3.48 -17.03 15.38
N GLU A 57 2.37 -16.81 14.70
CA GLU A 57 1.86 -15.48 14.34
C GLU A 57 0.62 -15.16 15.20
N THR A 58 0.52 -13.93 15.68
CA THR A 58 -0.65 -13.47 16.44
C THR A 58 -1.48 -12.55 15.55
N VAL A 59 -2.76 -12.87 15.37
CA VAL A 59 -3.72 -12.01 14.71
C VAL A 59 -4.67 -11.46 15.76
N VAL A 60 -4.74 -10.13 15.86
CA VAL A 60 -5.67 -9.45 16.76
C VAL A 60 -6.83 -8.89 15.97
N PRO A 61 -8.09 -9.18 16.35
CA PRO A 61 -9.24 -8.57 15.72
C PRO A 61 -9.27 -7.06 16.04
N GLY A 62 -9.36 -6.22 15.00
CA GLY A 62 -9.73 -4.81 15.17
C GLY A 62 -11.21 -4.69 15.54
N LEU A 63 -11.52 -4.71 16.83
CA LEU A 63 -12.90 -4.65 17.36
C LEU A 63 -13.43 -3.21 17.47
N ASP A 64 -12.53 -2.23 17.59
CA ASP A 64 -12.88 -0.83 17.67
C ASP A 64 -13.17 -0.24 16.28
N GLU A 65 -14.31 0.45 16.17
CA GLU A 65 -14.81 0.99 14.91
C GLU A 65 -14.01 2.22 14.43
N GLU A 66 -13.48 3.05 15.34
CA GLU A 66 -12.64 4.18 14.97
C GLU A 66 -11.29 3.69 14.44
N ILE A 67 -10.66 2.74 15.13
CA ILE A 67 -9.41 2.11 14.66
C ILE A 67 -9.64 1.45 13.30
N ARG A 68 -10.78 0.78 13.10
CA ARG A 68 -11.12 0.16 11.82
C ARG A 68 -11.22 1.19 10.69
N ARG A 69 -11.87 2.33 10.95
CA ARG A 69 -12.01 3.42 9.97
C ARG A 69 -10.66 4.05 9.63
N GLU A 70 -9.81 4.25 10.63
CA GLU A 70 -8.46 4.78 10.42
C GLU A 70 -7.61 3.81 9.57
N LEU A 71 -7.66 2.52 9.87
CA LEU A 71 -6.98 1.49 9.07
C LEU A 71 -7.45 1.49 7.61
N VAL A 72 -8.77 1.60 7.37
CA VAL A 72 -9.32 1.73 6.02
C VAL A 72 -8.79 3.00 5.34
N ALA A 73 -8.78 4.13 6.05
CA ALA A 73 -8.28 5.40 5.51
C ALA A 73 -6.79 5.33 5.12
N ILE A 74 -5.96 4.67 5.93
CA ILE A 74 -4.54 4.44 5.62
C ILE A 74 -4.39 3.59 4.35
N LEU A 75 -5.13 2.50 4.24
CA LEU A 75 -5.08 1.62 3.06
C LEU A 75 -5.57 2.34 1.80
N ASP A 76 -6.61 3.18 1.92
CA ASP A 76 -7.10 4.05 0.84
C ASP A 76 -6.02 5.03 0.34
N VAL A 77 -5.16 5.53 1.24
CA VAL A 77 -4.03 6.39 0.83
C VAL A 77 -3.03 5.61 -0.01
N TYR A 78 -2.70 4.38 0.38
CA TYR A 78 -1.80 3.50 -0.38
C TYR A 78 -2.40 3.08 -1.73
N ASP A 79 -3.68 2.72 -1.78
CA ASP A 79 -4.34 2.29 -3.02
C ASP A 79 -4.37 3.40 -4.09
N ARG A 80 -4.49 4.65 -3.64
CA ARG A 80 -4.51 5.85 -4.49
C ARG A 80 -3.12 6.44 -4.76
N ASP A 81 -2.03 5.73 -4.49
CA ASP A 81 -0.66 6.15 -4.85
C ASP A 81 -0.39 5.88 -6.34
N ASN A 82 -0.13 6.95 -7.10
CA ASN A 82 0.09 6.90 -8.55
C ASN A 82 1.54 7.25 -8.96
N VAL A 83 2.49 7.29 -8.02
CA VAL A 83 3.89 7.70 -8.28
C VAL A 83 4.91 6.68 -7.79
N THR A 84 4.68 6.04 -6.65
CA THR A 84 5.66 5.16 -5.99
C THR A 84 5.29 3.69 -6.07
N THR A 85 4.03 3.38 -6.35
CA THR A 85 3.50 2.02 -6.54
C THR A 85 4.11 1.32 -7.75
N TRP A 86 4.26 -0.01 -7.65
CA TRP A 86 4.69 -0.88 -8.74
C TRP A 86 3.66 -1.99 -8.95
N ASP A 87 3.17 -2.10 -10.18
CA ASP A 87 2.24 -3.14 -10.61
C ASP A 87 2.99 -4.38 -11.11
N MET A 88 2.86 -5.49 -10.38
CA MET A 88 3.27 -6.80 -10.87
C MET A 88 2.30 -7.25 -11.97
N GLN A 89 2.84 -7.55 -13.15
CA GLN A 89 2.11 -8.11 -14.28
C GLN A 89 2.05 -9.65 -14.17
N PRO A 90 1.12 -10.33 -14.88
CA PRO A 90 1.01 -11.79 -14.86
C PRO A 90 2.27 -12.54 -15.31
N ASP A 91 3.11 -11.90 -16.12
CA ASP A 91 4.40 -12.43 -16.58
C ASP A 91 5.55 -12.22 -15.58
N GLY A 92 5.26 -11.63 -14.41
CA GLY A 92 6.24 -11.33 -13.36
C GLY A 92 7.02 -10.02 -13.59
N ALA A 93 6.76 -9.29 -14.66
CA ALA A 93 7.35 -7.98 -14.87
C ALA A 93 6.73 -6.93 -13.92
N TYR A 94 7.53 -5.95 -13.51
CA TYR A 94 7.06 -4.83 -12.68
C TYR A 94 6.99 -3.56 -13.50
N VAL A 95 5.84 -2.89 -13.45
CA VAL A 95 5.64 -1.59 -14.09
C VAL A 95 5.37 -0.57 -13.01
N ARG A 96 6.18 0.48 -12.94
CA ARG A 96 5.97 1.57 -11.99
C ARG A 96 4.74 2.38 -12.41
N CYS A 97 3.86 2.66 -11.45
CA CYS A 97 2.72 3.55 -11.62
C CYS A 97 3.18 4.95 -12.01
N ARG A 98 2.39 5.60 -12.86
CA ARG A 98 2.57 7.00 -13.24
C ARG A 98 1.20 7.68 -13.26
N PRO A 99 1.14 8.98 -12.91
CA PRO A 99 -0.09 9.73 -13.04
C PRO A 99 -0.64 9.66 -14.47
N SER A 100 -1.95 9.54 -14.61
CA SER A 100 -2.62 9.47 -15.91
C SER A 100 -3.18 10.84 -16.30
N GLY A 101 -2.86 11.32 -17.51
CA GLY A 101 -3.37 12.60 -18.00
C GLY A 101 -3.04 13.75 -17.06
N ASP A 102 -4.07 14.45 -16.59
CA ASP A 102 -3.96 15.60 -15.67
C ASP A 102 -4.08 15.22 -14.19
N GLU A 103 -3.98 13.93 -13.84
CA GLU A 103 -3.96 13.51 -12.44
C GLU A 103 -2.75 14.11 -11.71
N ALA A 104 -3.00 14.72 -10.55
CA ALA A 104 -1.93 15.19 -9.69
C ALA A 104 -1.05 14.03 -9.19
N PRO A 105 0.28 14.22 -9.14
CA PRO A 105 1.17 13.22 -8.57
C PRO A 105 0.89 13.07 -7.06
N ARG A 106 0.58 11.85 -6.65
CA ARG A 106 0.25 11.49 -5.28
C ARG A 106 1.09 10.31 -4.81
N ALA A 107 2.03 10.60 -3.91
CA ALA A 107 2.83 9.60 -3.22
C ALA A 107 2.29 9.40 -1.79
N SER A 108 1.97 8.16 -1.43
CA SER A 108 1.36 7.77 -0.15
C SER A 108 2.15 8.30 1.06
N GLN A 109 3.47 8.13 1.06
CA GLN A 109 4.32 8.60 2.17
C GLN A 109 4.31 10.12 2.33
N ASN A 110 4.21 10.88 1.24
CA ASN A 110 4.10 12.34 1.34
C ASN A 110 2.78 12.74 2.00
N VAL A 111 1.68 12.05 1.65
CA VAL A 111 0.37 12.28 2.28
C VAL A 111 0.44 12.05 3.79
N PHE A 112 1.10 10.98 4.25
CA PHE A 112 1.25 10.71 5.68
C PHE A 112 2.18 11.70 6.39
N ILE A 113 3.27 12.13 5.73
CA ILE A 113 4.17 13.16 6.29
C ILE A 113 3.42 14.47 6.49
N ASP A 114 2.60 14.89 5.53
CA ASP A 114 1.85 16.13 5.63
C ASP A 114 0.76 16.04 6.71
N ALA A 115 0.05 14.91 6.82
CA ALA A 115 -0.90 14.67 7.90
C ALA A 115 -0.22 14.69 9.29
N ALA A 116 0.95 14.06 9.42
CA ALA A 116 1.71 14.06 10.67
C ALA A 116 2.19 15.48 11.06
N ARG A 117 2.59 16.29 10.08
CA ARG A 117 2.96 17.70 10.30
C ARG A 117 1.78 18.54 10.77
N GLN A 118 0.59 18.32 10.20
CA GLN A 118 -0.64 19.00 10.63
C GLN A 118 -1.00 18.63 12.07
N PHE A 119 -1.01 17.33 12.38
CA PHE A 119 -1.24 16.85 13.75
C PHE A 119 -0.24 17.44 14.75
N ALA A 120 1.05 17.48 14.40
CA ALA A 120 2.09 18.05 15.25
C ALA A 120 1.98 19.58 15.43
N ALA A 121 1.32 20.29 14.51
CA ALA A 121 1.03 21.72 14.65
C ALA A 121 -0.20 21.97 15.54
N GLU A 122 -1.17 21.06 15.53
CA GLU A 122 -2.41 21.15 16.30
C GLU A 122 -2.24 20.68 17.74
N VAL A 123 -1.39 19.69 17.99
CA VAL A 123 -1.13 19.16 19.33
C VAL A 123 0.05 19.90 19.96
N PRO A 124 -0.14 20.61 21.09
CA PRO A 124 0.96 21.22 21.80
C PRO A 124 1.98 20.14 22.15
N ARG A 125 3.26 20.35 21.82
CA ARG A 125 4.33 19.51 22.37
C ARG A 125 4.17 19.50 23.87
N TYR A 126 3.97 18.31 24.44
CA TYR A 126 4.06 18.15 25.89
C TYR A 126 5.46 18.62 26.30
N VAL A 127 5.51 19.76 26.98
CA VAL A 127 6.75 20.27 27.60
C VAL A 127 6.94 19.43 28.85
N ALA A 128 8.04 18.68 28.89
CA ALA A 128 8.50 17.99 30.09
C ALA A 128 8.95 18.99 31.17
#